data_AF-A0A6N9H6N8-F1
#
_entry.id   AF-A0A6N9H6N8-F1
#
_cell.length_a   1.000
_cell.length_b   1.000
_cell.length_c   1.000
_cell.angle_alpha   90.00
_cell.angle_beta   90.00
_cell.angle_gamma   90.00
#
_symmetry.space_group_name_H-M   'P 1'
#
loop_
_entity.id
_entity.type
_entity.pdbx_description
1 polymer ?
#
loop_
_entity_poly.entity_id
_entity_poly.type
_entity_poly.pdbx_seq_one_letter_code
_entity_poly.pdbx_strand_id
1 'polypeptide(L)' 'MMTPVVPVVLTKREACRELAELRERIGDVGALRERGERFELSADELVDYGRLLDLEFLTSD' A
#
# COMPACT_ATOMS: atom_id res chain seq x y z
N MET A 1 -1.75 -24.18 6.50
CA MET A 1 -1.39 -23.55 7.79
C MET A 1 -1.78 -22.08 7.69
N MET A 2 -2.58 -21.56 8.63
CA MET A 2 -3.03 -20.17 8.60
C MET A 2 -1.92 -19.33 9.24
N THR A 3 -1.25 -18.46 8.48
CA THR A 3 -0.21 -17.57 9.01
C THR A 3 -0.87 -16.58 9.95
N PRO A 4 -0.43 -16.44 11.22
CA PRO A 4 -0.99 -15.45 12.12
C PRO A 4 -0.72 -14.05 11.54
N VAL A 5 -1.79 -13.28 11.32
CA VAL A 5 -1.68 -11.88 10.93
C VAL A 5 -1.30 -11.09 12.18
N VAL A 6 -0.04 -10.67 12.26
CA VAL A 6 0.43 -9.78 13.32
C VAL A 6 0.19 -8.35 12.85
N PRO A 7 -0.60 -7.54 13.59
CA PRO A 7 -0.84 -6.16 13.20
C PRO A 7 0.46 -5.35 13.28
N VAL A 8 0.74 -4.58 12.22
CA VAL A 8 1.83 -3.60 12.21
C VAL A 8 1.29 -2.29 12.77
N VAL A 9 1.90 -1.82 13.86
CA VAL A 9 1.56 -0.53 14.48
C VAL A 9 2.60 0.49 14.08
N LEU A 10 2.17 1.59 13.46
CA LEU A 10 3.02 2.68 13.02
C LEU A 10 2.62 3.99 13.72
N THR A 11 3.61 4.81 14.01
CA THR A 11 3.38 6.24 14.24
C THR A 11 3.03 6.93 12.91
N LYS A 12 2.35 8.08 12.96
CA LYS A 12 2.04 8.88 11.74
C LYS A 12 3.31 9.20 10.94
N ARG A 13 4.43 9.49 11.62
CA ARG A 13 5.72 9.75 10.95
C ARG A 13 6.25 8.52 10.21
N GLU A 14 6.16 7.35 10.81
CA GLU A 14 6.56 6.09 10.15
C GLU A 14 5.65 5.77 8.97
N ALA A 15 4.33 5.96 9.11
CA ALA A 15 3.38 5.77 8.03
C ALA A 15 3.66 6.73 6.85
N CYS A 16 3.95 8.01 7.10
CA CYS A 16 4.33 8.95 6.04
C CYS A 16 5.62 8.54 5.33
N ARG A 17 6.62 8.05 6.08
CA ARG A 17 7.88 7.59 5.52
C ARG A 17 7.69 6.35 4.64
N GLU A 18 7.00 5.34 5.16
CA GLU A 18 6.71 4.12 4.40
C GLU A 18 5.88 4.41 3.16
N LEU A 19 4.93 5.35 3.23
CA LEU A 19 4.13 5.77 2.07
C LEU A 19 5.02 6.37 0.97
N ALA A 20 6.00 7.20 1.35
CA ALA A 20 6.94 7.77 0.39
C ALA A 20 7.81 6.68 -0.27
N GLU A 21 8.39 5.78 0.53
CA GLU A 21 9.22 4.66 0.03
C GLU A 21 8.40 3.72 -0.88
N LEU A 22 7.14 3.45 -0.52
CA LEU A 22 6.24 2.63 -1.32
C LEU A 22 5.91 3.27 -2.67
N ARG A 23 5.60 4.57 -2.68
CA ARG A 23 5.31 5.32 -3.92
C ARG A 23 6.52 5.36 -4.85
N GLU A 24 7.71 5.53 -4.31
CA GLU A 24 8.96 5.47 -5.08
C GLU A 24 9.16 4.10 -5.72
N ARG A 25 8.91 3.01 -4.98
CA ARG A 25 9.02 1.64 -5.49
C ARG A 25 7.98 1.31 -6.55
N ILE A 26 6.73 1.77 -6.39
CA ILE A 26 5.66 1.59 -7.37
C ILE A 26 5.95 2.41 -8.64
N GLY A 27 6.51 3.62 -8.48
CA GLY A 27 6.72 4.56 -9.57
C GLY A 27 5.40 5.21 -10.00
N ASP A 28 4.67 4.57 -10.92
CA ASP A 28 3.40 5.09 -11.44
C ASP A 28 2.21 4.58 -10.62
N VAL A 29 1.92 5.31 -9.55
CA VAL A 29 0.77 5.04 -8.67
C VAL A 29 -0.57 5.23 -9.41
N GLY A 30 -0.63 6.12 -10.40
CA GLY A 30 -1.84 6.36 -11.18
C GLY A 30 -2.18 5.14 -12.05
N ALA A 31 -1.20 4.64 -12.80
CA ALA A 31 -1.36 3.42 -13.59
C ALA A 31 -1.69 2.20 -12.72
N LEU A 32 -1.10 2.09 -11.53
CA LEU A 32 -1.45 1.04 -10.57
C LEU A 32 -2.92 1.13 -10.14
N ARG A 33 -3.43 2.33 -9.83
CA ARG A 33 -4.84 2.55 -9.47
C ARG A 33 -5.79 2.19 -10.59
N GLU A 34 -5.52 2.67 -11.80
CA GLU A 34 -6.36 2.37 -12.97
C GLU A 34 -6.45 0.86 -13.22
N ARG A 35 -5.34 0.13 -13.07
CA ARG A 35 -5.34 -1.34 -13.17
C ARG A 35 -6.05 -2.01 -11.99
N GLY A 36 -5.92 -1.45 -10.79
CA GLY A 36 -6.66 -1.88 -9.60
C GLY A 36 -8.17 -1.82 -9.78
N GLU A 37 -8.68 -0.72 -10.35
CA GLU A 37 -10.10 -0.54 -10.67
C GLU A 37 -10.60 -1.53 -11.73
N ARG A 38 -9.72 -1.97 -12.62
CA ARG A 38 -10.02 -3.01 -13.63
C ARG A 38 -9.78 -4.44 -13.15
N PHE A 39 -9.36 -4.64 -11.90
CA PHE A 39 -8.99 -5.95 -11.34
C PHE A 39 -7.85 -6.64 -12.11
N GLU A 40 -6.90 -5.87 -12.63
CA GLU A 40 -5.77 -6.32 -13.47
C GLU A 40 -4.43 -6.32 -12.71
N LEU A 41 -4.46 -6.43 -11.38
CA LEU A 41 -3.26 -6.50 -10.55
C LEU A 41 -2.77 -7.94 -10.43
N SER A 42 -1.45 -8.12 -10.55
CA SER A 42 -0.78 -9.34 -10.08
C SER A 42 -0.89 -9.47 -8.56
N ALA A 43 -0.56 -10.65 -8.02
CA ALA A 43 -0.59 -10.87 -6.58
C ALA A 43 0.33 -9.89 -5.80
N ASP A 44 1.53 -9.62 -6.34
CA ASP A 44 2.49 -8.70 -5.73
C ASP A 44 1.96 -7.25 -5.77
N GLU A 45 1.41 -6.85 -6.91
CA GLU A 45 0.80 -5.52 -7.06
C GLU A 45 -0.44 -5.33 -6.18
N LEU A 46 -1.20 -6.39 -5.92
CA LEU A 46 -2.34 -6.34 -5.01
C LEU A 46 -1.89 -6.09 -3.55
N VAL A 47 -0.77 -6.70 -3.15
CA VAL A 47 -0.16 -6.44 -1.83
C VAL A 47 0.28 -4.98 -1.72
N ASP A 48 0.95 -4.47 -2.75
CA ASP A 48 1.41 -3.08 -2.80
C ASP A 48 0.25 -2.09 -2.80
N TYR A 49 -0.79 -2.39 -3.57
CA TYR A 49 -1.99 -1.59 -3.67
C TYR A 49 -2.76 -1.55 -2.35
N GLY A 50 -2.92 -2.69 -1.67
CA GLY A 50 -3.51 -2.73 -0.34
C GLY A 50 -2.70 -1.91 0.67
N ARG A 51 -1.37 -2.08 0.68
CA ARG A 51 -0.49 -1.33 1.57
C ARG A 51 -0.54 0.18 1.31
N LEU A 52 -0.65 0.59 0.04
CA LEU A 52 -0.81 1.98 -0.36
C LEU A 52 -2.09 2.57 0.24
N LEU A 53 -3.22 1.90 0.09
CA LEU A 53 -4.51 2.35 0.62
C LEU A 53 -4.48 2.46 2.16
N ASP A 54 -3.91 1.48 2.85
CA ASP A 54 -3.77 1.49 4.30
C ASP A 54 -2.95 2.69 4.78
N LEU A 55 -1.79 2.94 4.15
CA LEU A 55 -0.90 4.04 4.52
C LEU A 55 -1.51 5.41 4.21
N GLU A 56 -2.22 5.56 3.09
CA GLU A 56 -2.94 6.80 2.77
C GLU A 56 -4.07 7.08 3.75
N PHE A 57 -4.80 6.04 4.17
CA PHE A 57 -5.80 6.17 5.22
C PHE A 57 -5.18 6.64 6.54
N LEU A 58 -4.07 6.03 6.96
CA LEU A 58 -3.37 6.39 8.20
C LEU A 58 -2.70 7.77 8.20
N THR A 59 -2.34 8.28 7.01
CA THR A 59 -1.61 9.55 6.86
C THR A 59 -2.51 10.72 6.49
N SER A 60 -3.77 10.46 6.14
CA SER A 60 -4.79 11.49 5.96
C SER A 60 -4.96 12.31 7.26
N ASP A 61 -5.21 13.61 7.10
CA ASP A 61 -5.43 14.54 8.22
C ASP A 61 -6.87 14.48 8.76
#